data_AF-A0AAV5B9C4-F1
#
_entry.id   AF-A0AAV5B9C4-F1
#
_cell.length_a   1.000
_cell.length_b   1.000
_cell.length_c   1.000
_cell.angle_alpha   90.00
_cell.angle_beta   90.00
_cell.angle_gamma   90.00
#
_symmetry.space_group_name_H-M   'P 1'
#
loop_
_entity.id
_entity.type
_entity.pdbx_description
1 polymer ?
#
loop_
_entity_poly.entity_id
_entity_poly.type
_entity_poly.pdbx_seq_one_letter_code
_entity_poly.pdbx_strand_id
1 'polypeptide(L)'
;MEIEMQETLRFDCVVFDPVNRTFEILDGTKGTYAFEEIERFAILNENARYRGKQQPFTALLPAAGLPAGIFSYPYMYVGLKVVLKDNTILGIYVSKEKTMLNTDQYVEDRRIAARIGQIFQTIVSQI
;
A
#
# COMPACT_ATOMS: atom_id res chain seq x y z
N MET A 1 -7.49 -4.83 20.59
CA MET A 1 -7.82 -5.97 19.71
C MET A 1 -6.49 -6.53 19.25
N GLU A 2 -5.98 -7.54 19.96
CA GLU A 2 -4.87 -8.34 19.44
C GLU A 2 -5.41 -9.12 18.24
N ILE A 3 -4.81 -8.91 17.08
CA ILE A 3 -5.08 -9.74 15.92
C ILE A 3 -4.22 -10.98 16.13
N GLU A 4 -4.83 -12.08 16.57
CA GLU A 4 -4.16 -13.37 16.58
C GLU A 4 -3.90 -13.77 15.12
N MET A 5 -2.65 -13.62 14.67
CA MET A 5 -2.23 -13.95 13.31
C MET A 5 -2.05 -15.47 13.16
N GLN A 6 -3.15 -16.23 13.21
CA GLN A 6 -3.14 -17.70 13.13
C GLN A 6 -3.57 -18.23 11.76
N GLU A 7 -4.11 -17.37 10.89
CA GLU A 7 -4.60 -17.75 9.55
C GLU A 7 -4.05 -16.82 8.47
N THR A 8 -3.98 -17.34 7.24
CA THR A 8 -3.64 -16.56 6.06
C THR A 8 -4.66 -15.44 5.84
N LEU A 9 -4.19 -14.20 5.78
CA LEU A 9 -5.05 -13.03 5.53
C LEU A 9 -4.94 -12.63 4.06
N ARG A 10 -6.07 -12.62 3.35
CA ARG A 10 -6.10 -12.38 1.90
C ARG A 10 -6.82 -11.08 1.56
N PHE A 11 -6.14 -10.27 0.76
CA PHE A 11 -6.69 -9.14 0.02
C PHE A 11 -6.46 -9.38 -1.47
N ASP A 12 -7.16 -8.64 -2.34
CA ASP A 12 -6.97 -8.77 -3.79
C ASP A 12 -5.56 -8.40 -4.26
N CYS A 13 -4.85 -7.57 -3.49
CA CYS A 13 -3.52 -7.05 -3.83
C CYS A 13 -2.37 -7.65 -3.02
N VAL A 14 -2.65 -8.33 -1.91
CA VAL A 14 -1.63 -8.89 -1.02
C VAL A 14 -2.18 -10.05 -0.20
N VAL A 15 -1.36 -11.08 0.00
CA VAL A 15 -1.63 -12.20 0.89
C VAL A 15 -0.60 -12.18 2.02
N PHE A 16 -1.04 -12.29 3.26
CA PHE A 16 -0.16 -12.45 4.43
C PHE A 16 -0.23 -13.89 4.91
N ASP A 17 0.93 -14.51 5.11
CA ASP A 17 1.10 -15.83 5.69
C ASP A 17 1.85 -15.71 7.02
N PRO A 18 1.12 -15.61 8.14
CA PRO A 18 1.74 -15.52 9.47
C PRO A 18 2.54 -16.75 9.88
N VAL A 19 2.17 -17.94 9.36
CA VAL A 19 2.81 -19.21 9.71
C VAL A 19 4.21 -19.25 9.13
N ASN A 20 4.34 -18.91 7.85
CA ASN A 20 5.64 -18.83 7.17
C ASN A 20 6.31 -17.46 7.34
N ARG A 21 5.65 -16.50 8.01
CA ARG A 21 6.12 -15.14 8.25
C ARG A 21 6.50 -14.39 6.96
N THR A 22 5.63 -14.53 5.95
CA THR A 22 5.82 -13.90 4.64
C THR A 22 4.57 -13.17 4.16
N PHE A 23 4.75 -12.27 3.19
CA PHE A 23 3.66 -11.70 2.41
C PHE A 23 3.94 -11.79 0.92
N GLU A 24 2.91 -12.06 0.14
CA GLU A 24 2.94 -12.07 -1.33
C GLU A 24 2.21 -10.85 -1.87
N ILE A 25 2.92 -10.02 -2.64
CA ILE A 25 2.32 -8.89 -3.35
C ILE A 25 1.76 -9.39 -4.69
N LEU A 26 0.45 -9.21 -4.90
CA LEU A 26 -0.27 -9.62 -6.10
C LEU A 26 -0.43 -8.47 -7.12
N ASP A 27 -0.44 -7.22 -6.65
CA ASP A 27 -0.49 -6.01 -7.49
C ASP A 27 0.50 -4.94 -6.99
N GLY A 28 1.42 -4.54 -7.86
CA GLY A 28 2.53 -3.65 -7.56
C GLY A 28 3.87 -4.35 -7.77
N THR A 29 4.76 -4.26 -6.79
CA THR A 29 6.06 -4.96 -6.82
C THR A 29 5.84 -6.44 -6.50
N LYS A 30 5.39 -7.22 -7.49
CA LYS A 30 4.99 -8.62 -7.30
C LYS A 30 6.15 -9.49 -6.81
N GLY A 31 5.85 -10.36 -5.86
CA GLY A 31 6.81 -11.29 -5.26
C GLY A 31 6.43 -11.66 -3.83
N THR A 32 7.17 -12.60 -3.27
CA THR A 32 7.03 -13.01 -1.86
C THR A 32 8.21 -12.47 -1.06
N TYR A 33 7.91 -11.90 0.11
CA TYR A 33 8.87 -11.21 0.95
C TYR A 33 8.70 -11.64 2.41
N ALA A 34 9.79 -11.64 3.16
CA ALA A 34 9.81 -11.99 4.58
C ALA A 34 9.37 -10.81 5.45
N PHE A 35 8.68 -11.10 6.55
CA PHE A 35 8.29 -10.08 7.54
C PHE A 35 9.51 -9.41 8.18
N GLU A 36 10.55 -10.19 8.46
CA GLU A 36 11.78 -9.74 9.11
C GLU A 36 12.52 -8.67 8.31
N GLU A 37 12.32 -8.63 7.00
CA GLU A 37 12.97 -7.65 6.12
C GLU A 37 12.27 -6.29 6.15
N ILE A 38 11.07 -6.18 6.71
CA ILE A 38 10.31 -4.93 6.72
C ILE A 38 10.96 -3.95 7.70
N GLU A 39 11.31 -2.76 7.22
CA GLU A 39 11.80 -1.66 8.04
C GLU A 39 10.67 -0.69 8.41
N ARG A 40 9.86 -0.28 7.44
CA ARG A 40 8.73 0.65 7.63
C ARG A 40 7.74 0.58 6.47
N PHE A 41 6.56 1.16 6.67
CA PHE A 41 5.57 1.32 5.60
C PHE A 41 4.86 2.67 5.68
N ALA A 42 4.18 3.05 4.59
CA ALA A 42 3.32 4.22 4.54
C ALA A 42 2.14 4.00 3.58
N ILE A 43 0.96 4.51 3.95
CA ILE A 43 -0.22 4.52 3.07
C ILE A 43 -0.24 5.80 2.25
N LEU A 44 -0.14 5.69 0.94
CA LEU A 44 0.13 6.81 0.05
C LEU A 44 -0.82 6.83 -1.16
N ASN A 45 -0.90 7.99 -1.79
CA ASN A 45 -1.57 8.19 -3.06
C ASN A 45 -0.52 8.51 -4.12
N GLU A 46 -0.45 7.72 -5.19
CA GLU A 46 0.44 7.97 -6.33
C GLU A 46 -0.34 8.64 -7.46
N ASN A 47 0.24 9.67 -8.09
CA ASN A 47 -0.32 10.25 -9.30
C ASN A 47 -0.41 9.19 -10.41
N ALA A 48 -1.61 8.99 -10.94
CA ALA A 48 -1.92 7.90 -11.88
C ALA A 48 -1.07 7.92 -13.16
N ARG A 49 -0.49 9.06 -13.54
CA ARG A 49 0.44 9.16 -14.68
C ARG A 49 1.68 8.28 -14.52
N TYR A 50 2.09 7.96 -13.30
CA TYR A 50 3.37 7.33 -12.98
C TYR A 50 3.30 5.84 -12.61
N ARG A 51 2.10 5.27 -12.38
CA ARG A 51 1.95 3.83 -12.13
C ARG A 51 2.63 3.03 -13.24
N GLY A 52 3.55 2.16 -12.85
CA GLY A 52 4.31 1.29 -13.76
C GLY A 52 5.41 1.98 -14.59
N LYS A 53 5.69 3.28 -14.38
CA LYS A 53 6.72 4.02 -15.14
C LYS A 53 7.97 4.33 -14.33
N GLN A 54 7.90 4.19 -13.01
CA GLN A 54 8.98 4.49 -12.08
C GLN A 54 8.78 3.65 -10.81
N GLN A 55 9.68 3.82 -9.85
CA GLN A 55 9.56 3.21 -8.53
C GLN A 55 8.22 3.62 -7.87
N PRO A 56 7.40 2.66 -7.41
CA PRO A 56 6.07 2.94 -6.87
C PRO A 56 6.06 3.92 -5.70
N PHE A 57 5.02 4.77 -5.66
CA PHE A 57 4.76 5.74 -4.59
C PHE A 57 5.90 6.74 -4.40
N THR A 58 6.46 7.22 -5.51
CA THR A 58 7.44 8.32 -5.55
C THR A 58 6.77 9.64 -5.95
N ALA A 59 5.85 9.62 -6.91
CA ALA A 59 5.10 10.80 -7.35
C ALA A 59 3.81 10.98 -6.52
N LEU A 60 3.97 11.51 -5.31
CA LEU A 60 2.91 11.56 -4.31
C LEU A 60 1.88 12.68 -4.57
N LEU A 61 0.62 12.37 -4.31
CA LEU A 61 -0.46 13.36 -4.20
C LEU A 61 -0.96 13.42 -2.75
N PRO A 62 -1.22 14.63 -2.21
CA PRO A 62 -1.72 14.78 -0.85
C PRO A 62 -3.16 14.26 -0.72
N ALA A 63 -3.49 13.78 0.47
CA ALA A 63 -4.85 13.35 0.82
C ALA A 63 -5.78 14.52 1.22
N ALA A 64 -5.20 15.65 1.64
CA ALA A 64 -5.91 16.91 1.80
C ALA A 64 -5.95 17.60 0.43
N GLY A 65 -7.14 17.96 -0.05
CA GLY A 65 -7.39 18.49 -1.39
C GLY A 65 -6.36 19.48 -1.91
N LEU A 66 -6.13 19.45 -3.22
CA LEU A 66 -5.10 20.26 -3.87
C LEU A 66 -5.54 21.71 -4.03
N PRO A 67 -4.64 22.70 -3.83
CA PRO A 67 -4.88 24.06 -4.27
C PRO A 67 -5.17 24.09 -5.77
N ALA A 68 -6.17 24.89 -6.17
CA ALA A 68 -6.53 25.05 -7.57
C ALA A 68 -5.31 25.52 -8.38
N GLY A 69 -4.92 24.75 -9.42
CA GLY A 69 -3.94 25.16 -10.42
C GLY A 69 -2.62 24.38 -10.49
N ILE A 70 -2.25 23.57 -9.48
CA ILE A 70 -0.89 22.95 -9.44
C ILE A 70 -0.84 21.52 -10.00
N PHE A 71 -1.96 20.78 -10.10
CA PHE A 71 -1.99 19.48 -10.77
C PHE A 71 -3.23 19.32 -11.63
N SER A 72 -3.06 19.40 -12.96
CA SER A 72 -4.12 19.16 -13.96
C SER A 72 -4.58 17.70 -14.05
N TYR A 73 -4.01 16.79 -13.24
CA TYR A 73 -4.34 15.37 -13.21
C TYR A 73 -4.69 14.93 -11.78
N PRO A 74 -5.96 14.98 -11.37
CA PRO A 74 -6.41 14.61 -10.03
C PRO A 74 -6.46 13.09 -9.83
N TYR A 75 -6.21 12.31 -10.88
CA TYR A 75 -6.29 10.86 -10.84
C TYR A 75 -5.10 10.25 -10.10
N MET A 76 -5.37 9.30 -9.23
CA MET A 76 -4.40 8.64 -8.38
C MET A 76 -4.69 7.15 -8.21
N TYR A 77 -3.70 6.44 -7.69
CA TYR A 77 -3.88 5.11 -7.11
C TYR A 77 -3.56 5.16 -5.62
N VAL A 78 -4.39 4.53 -4.81
CA VAL A 78 -4.18 4.33 -3.38
C VAL A 78 -3.41 3.03 -3.17
N GLY A 79 -2.47 3.03 -2.24
CA GLY A 79 -1.83 1.81 -1.81
C GLY A 79 -0.80 2.03 -0.71
N LEU A 80 0.12 1.08 -0.60
CA LEU A 80 1.16 1.08 0.42
C LEU A 80 2.54 1.09 -0.22
N LYS A 81 3.42 1.90 0.35
CA LYS A 81 4.86 1.80 0.17
C LYS A 81 5.43 1.02 1.36
N VAL A 82 6.10 -0.09 1.10
CA VAL A 82 6.85 -0.85 2.10
C VAL A 82 8.34 -0.67 1.81
N VAL A 83 9.11 -0.34 2.82
CA VAL A 83 10.58 -0.20 2.73
C VAL A 83 11.19 -1.37 3.50
N LEU A 84 12.05 -2.13 2.83
CA LEU A 84 12.81 -3.20 3.44
C LEU A 84 14.12 -2.67 4.06
N LYS A 85 14.75 -3.46 4.93
CA LYS A 85 15.99 -3.11 5.66
C LYS A 85 17.17 -2.82 4.74
N ASP A 86 17.20 -3.40 3.55
CA ASP A 86 18.20 -3.13 2.51
C ASP A 86 17.89 -1.86 1.67
N ASN A 87 16.86 -1.10 2.05
CA ASN A 87 16.29 0.05 1.35
C ASN A 87 15.52 -0.27 0.07
N THR A 88 15.25 -1.54 -0.23
CA THR A 88 14.34 -1.92 -1.32
C THR A 88 12.95 -1.36 -1.05
N ILE A 89 12.34 -0.75 -2.08
CA ILE A 89 10.97 -0.20 -2.01
C ILE A 89 10.02 -1.12 -2.76
N LEU A 90 8.99 -1.57 -2.05
CA LEU A 90 7.89 -2.34 -2.59
C LEU A 90 6.63 -1.48 -2.63
N GLY A 91 5.90 -1.52 -3.74
CA GLY A 91 4.57 -0.93 -3.86
C GLY A 91 3.50 -2.01 -3.81
N ILE A 92 2.43 -1.76 -3.06
CA ILE A 92 1.21 -2.57 -3.07
C ILE A 92 0.07 -1.66 -3.52
N TYR A 93 -0.49 -1.89 -4.71
CA TYR A 93 -1.64 -1.11 -5.21
C TYR A 93 -2.94 -1.71 -4.70
N VAL A 94 -3.69 -0.93 -3.91
CA VAL A 94 -5.04 -1.31 -3.46
C VAL A 94 -6.07 -0.93 -4.52
N SER A 95 -5.93 0.25 -5.10
CA SER A 95 -6.77 0.69 -6.21
C SER A 95 -6.53 -0.16 -7.46
N LYS A 96 -7.54 -0.91 -7.91
CA LYS A 96 -7.52 -1.60 -9.20
C LYS A 96 -7.52 -0.60 -10.36
N GLU A 97 -8.44 0.36 -10.30
CA GLU A 97 -8.61 1.44 -11.27
C GLU A 97 -8.16 2.79 -10.70
N LYS A 98 -7.81 3.74 -11.57
CA LYS A 98 -7.47 5.10 -11.13
C LYS A 98 -8.69 5.77 -10.49
N THR A 99 -8.47 6.51 -9.41
CA THR A 99 -9.52 7.16 -8.62
C THR A 99 -9.21 8.65 -8.39
N MET A 100 -10.11 9.40 -7.77
CA MET A 100 -9.92 10.79 -7.35
C MET A 100 -10.37 10.97 -5.90
N LEU A 101 -9.87 12.02 -5.24
CA LEU A 101 -10.29 12.36 -3.88
C LEU A 101 -11.82 12.41 -3.76
N ASN A 102 -12.33 11.93 -2.64
CA ASN A 102 -13.74 11.95 -2.25
C ASN A 102 -14.70 11.12 -3.11
N THR A 103 -14.20 10.37 -4.09
CA THR A 103 -15.04 9.34 -4.75
C THR A 103 -15.27 8.15 -3.80
N ASP A 104 -16.37 7.43 -3.97
CA ASP A 104 -16.67 6.23 -3.18
C ASP A 104 -15.55 5.19 -3.29
N GLN A 105 -14.98 5.02 -4.50
CA GLN A 105 -13.84 4.16 -4.73
C GLN A 105 -12.64 4.59 -3.89
N TYR A 106 -12.29 5.88 -3.88
CA TYR A 106 -11.17 6.37 -3.07
C TYR A 106 -11.39 6.10 -1.57
N VAL A 107 -12.60 6.31 -1.07
CA VAL A 107 -12.93 6.07 0.33
C VAL A 107 -12.79 4.59 0.68
N GLU A 108 -13.29 3.68 -0.17
CA GLU A 108 -13.15 2.23 0.04
C GLU A 108 -11.68 1.78 -0.07
N ASP A 109 -10.96 2.22 -1.09
CA ASP A 109 -9.54 1.89 -1.28
C ASP A 109 -8.70 2.34 -0.08
N ARG A 110 -8.98 3.53 0.48
CA ARG A 110 -8.31 4.02 1.70
C ARG A 110 -8.67 3.18 2.93
N ARG A 111 -9.91 2.71 3.05
CA ARG A 111 -10.34 1.81 4.14
C ARG A 111 -9.61 0.47 4.06
N ILE A 112 -9.51 -0.13 2.87
CA ILE A 112 -8.77 -1.38 2.65
C ILE A 112 -7.29 -1.18 2.94
N ALA A 113 -6.68 -0.10 2.42
CA ALA A 113 -5.28 0.21 2.67
C ALA A 113 -4.98 0.42 4.17
N ALA A 114 -5.92 0.99 4.93
CA ALA A 114 -5.80 1.14 6.38
C ALA A 114 -5.82 -0.21 7.10
N ARG A 115 -6.68 -1.15 6.69
CA ARG A 115 -6.71 -2.53 7.24
C ARG A 115 -5.39 -3.27 6.97
N ILE A 116 -4.88 -3.18 5.75
CA ILE A 116 -3.57 -3.74 5.38
C ILE A 116 -2.46 -3.09 6.21
N GLY A 117 -2.50 -1.76 6.36
CA GLY A 117 -1.55 -1.01 7.18
C GLY A 117 -1.55 -1.42 8.66
N GLN A 118 -2.71 -1.78 9.23
CA GLN A 118 -2.78 -2.31 10.59
C GLN A 118 -2.02 -3.64 10.73
N ILE A 119 -2.10 -4.52 9.72
CA ILE A 119 -1.34 -5.78 9.72
C ILE A 119 0.16 -5.51 9.65
N PHE A 120 0.60 -4.62 8.76
CA PHE A 120 2.01 -4.20 8.71
C PHE A 120 2.48 -3.56 10.02
N GLN A 121 1.63 -2.76 10.66
CA GLN A 121 1.96 -2.19 11.96
C GLN A 121 2.16 -3.28 13.02
N THR A 122 1.28 -4.29 13.07
CA THR A 122 1.44 -5.44 13.96
C THR A 122 2.74 -6.18 13.70
N ILE A 123 3.07 -6.44 12.43
CA ILE A 123 4.31 -7.12 12.04
C ILE A 123 5.54 -6.33 12.50
N VAL A 124 5.61 -5.03 12.16
CA VAL A 124 6.77 -4.17 12.51
C VAL A 124 6.93 -4.01 14.01
N SER A 125 5.83 -3.99 14.78
CA SER A 125 5.89 -3.89 16.25
C SER A 125 6.32 -5.19 16.97
N GLN A 126 6.45 -6.30 16.25
CA GLN A 126 6.85 -7.61 16.80
C GLN A 126 8.27 -8.04 16.43
N ILE A 127 8.98 -7.24 15.64
CA ILE A 127 10.36 -7.50 15.18
C ILE A 127 11.32 -6.57 15.91
#